data_AF-A0A814N5M3-F1
#
_entry.id   AF-A0A814N5M3-F1
#
_cell.length_a   1.000
_cell.length_b   1.000
_cell.length_c   1.000
_cell.angle_alpha   90.00
_cell.angle_beta   90.00
_cell.angle_gamma   90.00
#
_symmetry.space_group_name_H-M   'P 1'
#
loop_
_entity.id
_entity.type
_entity.pdbx_description
1 polymer ?
#
loop_
_entity_poly.entity_id
_entity_poly.type
_entity_poly.pdbx_seq_one_letter_code
_entity_poly.pdbx_strand_id
1 'polypeptide(L)'
;MTDNNEYNSRRTTGDEQQQEGRRNRSANNGKLDFRFLIPSRDAGAIIGKGGKVIQDLRLKHRCQIQMADCGVPERALMIHGDQSDVLNCMSDVLSYIMENHQRSNKSDQSEIRALIHQSQAGALIGKGASKIKEFREKHNIDVKVYPQCCPGGSTERCISMRGNKDDVLRCLTEVYGVLDGVPARGSYRYYDPSTYDGYNVADYGGYSDNFVRNNQQNFRTQNNNAPGYAHNSYGSPPVPPAHGYSQYGGPYPDNNYGGHRNRSGGYNPAHQQAGPVTTTQVTIPTEMAGVIIGTKGSKISQIRQESGASIKIDSDPMPGTNDRLITITGSQNQIQQAQYLLQQAVRESGLWNQ
;
A
#
# COMPACT_ATOMS: atom_id res chain seq x y z
N MET A 1 -16.40 41.66 -47.79
CA MET A 1 -16.64 40.21 -47.67
C MET A 1 -15.80 39.72 -46.52
N THR A 2 -16.50 39.43 -45.44
CA THR A 2 -16.04 39.12 -44.08
C THR A 2 -15.67 37.64 -43.94
N ASP A 3 -14.82 37.39 -42.94
CA ASP A 3 -14.73 36.21 -42.07
C ASP A 3 -14.37 34.83 -42.64
N ASN A 4 -13.21 34.31 -42.22
CA ASN A 4 -13.14 33.22 -41.22
C ASN A 4 -11.72 32.64 -41.17
N ASN A 5 -10.93 33.03 -40.18
CA ASN A 5 -9.70 32.30 -39.85
C ASN A 5 -9.43 32.36 -38.35
N GLU A 6 -10.27 31.67 -37.57
CA GLU A 6 -10.01 31.49 -36.14
C GLU A 6 -10.71 30.22 -35.61
N TYR A 7 -10.24 29.03 -36.02
CA TYR A 7 -10.57 27.80 -35.28
C TYR A 7 -9.63 26.63 -35.60
N ASN A 8 -8.34 26.73 -35.30
CA ASN A 8 -7.52 25.52 -35.12
C ASN A 8 -6.20 25.77 -34.36
N SER A 9 -6.30 26.07 -33.07
CA SER A 9 -5.21 25.68 -32.15
C SER A 9 -5.86 25.23 -30.85
N ARG A 10 -5.80 23.91 -30.59
CA ARG A 10 -6.06 23.20 -29.30
C ARG A 10 -6.60 21.77 -29.56
N ARG A 11 -5.91 20.93 -30.33
CA ARG A 11 -6.11 19.46 -30.31
C ARG A 11 -4.86 18.72 -30.79
N THR A 12 -3.77 18.71 -30.03
CA THR A 12 -2.60 17.86 -30.34
C THR A 12 -1.78 17.48 -29.11
N THR A 13 -2.42 17.06 -28.01
CA THR A 13 -1.71 16.41 -26.88
C THR A 13 -2.39 15.16 -26.34
N GLY A 14 -3.64 14.87 -26.74
CA GLY A 14 -4.38 13.67 -26.31
C GLY A 14 -4.20 12.45 -27.22
N ASP A 15 -3.86 12.67 -28.51
CA ASP A 15 -3.85 11.59 -29.51
C ASP A 15 -2.50 10.87 -29.59
N GLU A 16 -1.39 11.53 -29.24
CA GLU A 16 -0.05 10.94 -29.24
C GLU A 16 0.11 9.89 -28.13
N GLN A 17 -0.46 10.12 -26.94
CA GLN A 17 -0.46 9.15 -25.83
C GLN A 17 -1.38 7.95 -26.10
N GLN A 18 -2.46 8.13 -26.88
CA GLN A 18 -3.30 6.99 -27.32
C GLN A 18 -2.62 6.14 -28.40
N GLN A 19 -1.70 6.73 -29.18
CA GLN A 19 -0.99 6.02 -30.25
C GLN A 19 0.17 5.17 -29.70
N GLU A 20 0.81 5.58 -28.61
CA GLU A 20 1.84 4.79 -27.91
C GLU A 20 1.28 3.50 -27.28
N GLY A 21 0.08 3.57 -26.69
CA GLY A 21 -0.63 2.39 -26.17
C GLY A 21 -1.11 1.42 -27.26
N ARG A 22 -1.24 1.87 -28.51
CA ARG A 22 -1.54 1.02 -29.67
C ARG A 22 -0.28 0.46 -30.33
N ARG A 23 0.83 1.21 -30.34
CA ARG A 23 2.13 0.72 -30.86
C ARG A 23 2.68 -0.43 -30.03
N ASN A 24 2.54 -0.40 -28.70
CA ASN A 24 2.96 -1.53 -27.85
C ASN A 24 2.11 -2.79 -28.03
N ARG A 25 0.86 -2.66 -28.49
CA ARG A 25 -0.01 -3.82 -28.75
C ARG A 25 0.26 -4.47 -30.10
N SER A 26 0.84 -3.74 -31.05
CA SER A 26 1.12 -4.24 -32.40
C SER A 26 2.51 -4.89 -32.55
N ALA A 27 3.39 -4.77 -31.55
CA ALA A 27 4.72 -5.40 -31.56
C ALA A 27 4.76 -6.73 -30.77
N ASN A 28 3.82 -6.96 -29.84
CA ASN A 28 3.71 -8.25 -29.14
C ASN A 28 2.71 -9.15 -29.86
N ASN A 29 3.27 -10.12 -30.58
CA ASN A 29 2.61 -11.18 -31.34
C ASN A 29 1.69 -12.06 -30.45
N GLY A 30 0.55 -11.55 -30.00
CA GLY A 30 -0.48 -12.29 -29.25
C GLY A 30 -0.09 -12.81 -27.86
N LYS A 31 1.11 -12.52 -27.36
CA LYS A 31 1.60 -13.02 -26.07
C LYS A 31 1.08 -12.16 -24.92
N LEU A 32 0.55 -12.82 -23.89
CA LEU A 32 0.04 -12.17 -22.68
C LEU A 32 1.22 -11.80 -21.76
N ASP A 33 1.11 -10.63 -21.12
CA ASP A 33 2.09 -10.16 -20.15
C ASP A 33 1.63 -10.54 -18.74
N PHE A 34 2.32 -11.49 -18.12
CA PHE A 34 2.04 -11.93 -16.75
C PHE A 34 3.01 -11.28 -15.79
N ARG A 35 2.49 -10.62 -14.75
CA ARG A 35 3.30 -9.91 -13.77
C ARG A 35 3.04 -10.44 -12.37
N PHE A 36 4.12 -10.73 -11.66
CA PHE A 36 4.11 -11.25 -10.30
C PHE A 36 4.97 -10.39 -9.40
N LEU A 37 4.53 -10.23 -8.16
CA LEU A 37 5.32 -9.61 -7.12
C LEU A 37 6.06 -10.71 -6.36
N ILE A 38 7.37 -10.55 -6.22
CA ILE A 38 8.27 -11.53 -5.60
C ILE A 38 9.02 -10.83 -4.45
N PRO A 39 9.14 -11.44 -3.27
CA PRO A 39 9.99 -10.90 -2.21
C PRO A 39 11.45 -10.81 -2.67
N SER A 40 12.15 -9.72 -2.36
CA SER A 40 13.56 -9.56 -2.77
C SER A 40 14.48 -10.66 -2.23
N ARG A 41 14.16 -11.22 -1.05
CA ARG A 41 14.87 -12.37 -0.47
C ARG A 41 14.79 -13.65 -1.32
N ASP A 42 13.69 -13.82 -2.08
CA ASP A 42 13.41 -15.02 -2.88
C ASP A 42 13.82 -14.81 -4.34
N ALA A 43 13.91 -13.54 -4.77
CA ALA A 43 14.39 -13.19 -6.10
C ALA A 43 15.82 -13.70 -6.38
N GLY A 44 16.70 -13.72 -5.37
CA GLY A 44 18.05 -14.26 -5.51
C GLY A 44 18.06 -15.76 -5.88
N ALA A 45 17.12 -16.55 -5.34
CA ALA A 45 16.97 -17.96 -5.66
C ALA A 45 16.48 -18.18 -7.10
N ILE A 46 15.58 -17.32 -7.57
CA ILE A 46 15.04 -17.36 -8.94
C ILE A 46 16.09 -16.94 -9.98
N ILE A 47 16.91 -15.93 -9.68
CA ILE A 47 17.99 -15.49 -10.57
C ILE A 47 19.11 -16.53 -10.60
N GLY A 48 19.49 -17.05 -9.42
CA GLY A 48 20.59 -18.00 -9.26
C GLY A 48 21.97 -17.35 -9.39
N LYS A 49 23.01 -18.05 -8.93
CA LYS A 49 24.40 -17.57 -9.02
C LYS A 49 24.77 -17.35 -10.50
N GLY A 50 25.22 -16.13 -10.83
CA GLY A 50 25.56 -15.75 -12.21
C GLY A 50 24.36 -15.70 -13.18
N GLY A 51 23.12 -15.68 -12.67
CA GLY A 51 21.92 -15.67 -13.51
C GLY A 51 21.59 -17.03 -14.14
N LYS A 52 22.22 -18.13 -13.69
CA LYS A 52 22.05 -19.45 -14.31
C LYS A 52 20.62 -19.97 -14.21
N VAL A 53 19.95 -19.81 -13.06
CA VAL A 53 18.60 -20.36 -12.86
C VAL A 53 17.58 -19.64 -13.74
N ILE A 54 17.65 -18.30 -13.82
CA ILE A 54 16.74 -17.55 -14.71
C ILE A 54 17.03 -17.82 -16.19
N GLN A 55 18.29 -18.10 -16.57
CA GLN A 55 18.64 -18.55 -17.92
C GLN A 55 18.07 -19.94 -18.22
N ASP A 56 18.19 -20.89 -17.28
CA ASP A 56 17.65 -22.23 -17.42
C ASP A 56 16.12 -22.20 -17.53
N LEU A 57 15.44 -21.36 -16.75
CA LEU A 57 13.98 -21.15 -16.84
C LEU A 57 13.57 -20.62 -18.22
N ARG A 58 14.31 -19.66 -18.79
CA ARG A 58 14.07 -19.11 -20.14
C ARG A 58 14.34 -20.11 -21.26
N LEU A 59 15.25 -21.06 -21.05
CA LEU A 59 15.55 -22.12 -22.03
C LEU A 59 14.51 -23.24 -21.96
N LYS A 60 14.10 -23.61 -20.74
CA LYS A 60 13.15 -24.70 -20.49
C LYS A 60 11.74 -24.34 -20.92
N HIS A 61 11.31 -23.11 -20.64
CA HIS A 61 9.99 -22.60 -20.98
C HIS A 61 10.11 -21.61 -22.13
N ARG A 62 9.22 -21.69 -23.12
CA ARG A 62 9.25 -20.79 -24.31
C ARG A 62 8.73 -19.38 -23.99
N CYS A 63 9.08 -18.86 -22.81
CA CYS A 63 8.65 -17.58 -22.28
C CYS A 63 9.83 -16.62 -22.09
N GLN A 64 9.55 -15.32 -22.24
CA GLN A 64 10.52 -14.28 -21.93
C GLN A 64 10.34 -13.88 -20.48
N ILE A 65 11.37 -14.10 -19.65
CA ILE A 65 11.33 -13.80 -18.22
C ILE A 65 12.21 -12.59 -17.93
N GLN A 66 11.67 -11.59 -17.25
CA GLN A 66 12.41 -10.40 -16.80
C GLN A 66 12.12 -10.18 -15.31
N MET A 67 13.12 -9.72 -14.56
CA MET A 67 12.98 -9.37 -13.15
C MET A 67 13.48 -7.94 -12.98
N ALA A 68 12.68 -7.10 -12.32
CA ALA A 68 13.11 -5.74 -11.98
C ALA A 68 14.26 -5.80 -10.95
N ASP A 69 15.37 -5.11 -11.24
CA ASP A 69 16.46 -4.97 -10.29
C ASP A 69 16.25 -3.70 -9.47
N CYS A 70 15.98 -3.88 -8.20
CA CYS A 70 15.72 -2.78 -7.27
C CYS A 70 16.11 -3.19 -5.85
N GLY A 71 16.52 -2.20 -5.06
CA GLY A 71 16.95 -2.35 -3.67
C GLY A 71 15.82 -2.33 -2.65
N VAL A 72 14.57 -2.49 -3.08
CA VAL A 72 13.38 -2.49 -2.22
C VAL A 72 13.00 -3.92 -1.78
N PRO A 73 12.13 -4.12 -0.78
CA PRO A 73 11.78 -5.46 -0.26
C PRO A 73 11.02 -6.38 -1.23
N GLU A 74 10.63 -5.88 -2.40
CA GLU A 74 9.86 -6.60 -3.42
C GLU A 74 10.35 -6.31 -4.83
N ARG A 75 10.16 -7.26 -5.75
CA ARG A 75 10.54 -7.14 -7.16
C ARG A 75 9.38 -7.57 -8.06
N ALA A 76 9.28 -6.95 -9.22
CA ALA A 76 8.32 -7.34 -10.25
C ALA A 76 8.97 -8.36 -11.20
N LEU A 77 8.41 -9.57 -11.22
CA LEU A 77 8.72 -10.62 -12.17
C LEU A 77 7.72 -10.51 -13.34
N MET A 78 8.24 -10.32 -14.54
CA MET A 78 7.47 -10.27 -15.78
C MET A 78 7.75 -11.53 -16.60
N ILE A 79 6.70 -12.23 -17.01
CA ILE A 79 6.78 -13.42 -17.85
C ILE A 79 5.87 -13.18 -19.06
N HIS A 80 6.45 -13.21 -20.25
CA HIS A 80 5.72 -13.06 -21.51
C HIS A 80 5.65 -14.40 -22.23
N GLY A 81 4.44 -14.83 -22.60
CA GLY A 81 4.25 -16.11 -23.29
C GLY A 81 2.81 -16.56 -23.29
N ASP A 82 2.62 -17.83 -23.66
CA ASP A 82 1.33 -18.50 -23.59
C ASP A 82 1.02 -18.88 -22.13
N GLN A 83 -0.27 -18.90 -21.78
CA GLN A 83 -0.71 -19.16 -20.41
C GLN A 83 -0.17 -20.51 -19.88
N SER A 84 -0.16 -21.56 -20.70
CA SER A 84 0.37 -22.87 -20.30
C SER A 84 1.87 -22.80 -19.95
N ASP A 85 2.65 -22.11 -20.77
CA ASP A 85 4.10 -21.99 -20.59
C ASP A 85 4.44 -21.12 -19.38
N VAL A 86 3.67 -20.06 -19.14
CA VAL A 86 3.82 -19.22 -17.96
C VAL A 86 3.47 -19.98 -16.68
N LEU A 87 2.40 -20.77 -16.67
CA LEU A 87 2.02 -21.58 -15.51
C LEU A 87 3.06 -22.67 -15.20
N ASN A 88 3.60 -23.33 -16.22
CA ASN A 88 4.69 -24.29 -16.07
C ASN A 88 5.97 -23.61 -15.55
N CYS A 89 6.31 -22.44 -16.08
CA CYS A 89 7.40 -21.63 -15.58
C CYS A 89 7.18 -21.23 -14.11
N MET A 90 5.95 -20.84 -13.75
CA MET A 90 5.62 -20.44 -12.38
C MET A 90 5.70 -21.61 -11.40
N SER A 91 5.38 -22.84 -11.85
CA SER A 91 5.57 -24.06 -11.05
C SER A 91 7.04 -24.31 -10.69
N ASP A 92 7.94 -24.13 -11.66
CA ASP A 92 9.38 -24.23 -11.40
C ASP A 92 9.88 -23.09 -10.51
N VAL A 93 9.45 -21.85 -10.77
CA VAL A 93 9.78 -20.67 -9.93
C VAL A 93 9.36 -20.92 -8.49
N LEU A 94 8.13 -21.40 -8.24
CA LEU A 94 7.67 -21.76 -6.90
C LEU A 94 8.54 -22.83 -6.26
N SER A 95 8.95 -23.84 -7.02
CA SER A 95 9.81 -24.90 -6.52
C SER A 95 11.16 -24.37 -6.05
N TYR A 96 11.77 -23.42 -6.79
CA TYR A 96 12.99 -22.72 -6.35
C TYR A 96 12.79 -21.87 -5.09
N ILE A 97 11.67 -21.16 -4.98
CA ILE A 97 11.33 -20.37 -3.78
C ILE A 97 11.15 -21.28 -2.56
N MET A 98 10.44 -22.40 -2.71
CA MET A 98 10.20 -23.36 -1.63
C MET A 98 11.50 -24.01 -1.15
N GLU A 99 12.37 -24.43 -2.07
CA GLU A 99 13.68 -24.99 -1.72
C GLU A 99 14.52 -23.98 -0.92
N ASN A 100 14.44 -22.70 -1.25
CA ASN A 100 15.09 -21.63 -0.50
C ASN A 100 14.51 -21.47 0.93
N HIS A 101 13.19 -21.54 1.08
CA HIS A 101 12.52 -21.45 2.39
C HIS A 101 12.77 -22.64 3.31
N GLN A 102 12.90 -23.86 2.76
CA GLN A 102 13.24 -25.05 3.53
C GLN A 102 14.62 -24.91 4.19
N ARG A 103 15.58 -24.29 3.49
CA ARG A 103 16.90 -23.97 4.06
C ARG A 103 16.83 -22.94 5.18
N SER A 104 15.75 -22.15 5.26
CA SER A 104 15.57 -21.09 6.26
C SER A 104 14.58 -21.43 7.38
N ASN A 105 14.15 -22.69 7.55
CA ASN A 105 13.16 -23.12 8.55
C ASN A 105 11.86 -22.29 8.57
N LYS A 106 11.36 -21.87 7.40
CA LYS A 106 10.13 -21.06 7.29
C LYS A 106 8.97 -21.93 6.76
N SER A 107 7.74 -21.58 7.15
CA SER A 107 6.52 -22.36 6.86
C SER A 107 6.41 -22.82 5.40
N ASP A 108 5.99 -24.07 5.18
CA ASP A 108 5.82 -24.72 3.86
C ASP A 108 4.75 -24.11 2.94
N GLN A 109 4.07 -23.04 3.37
CA GLN A 109 3.02 -22.41 2.58
C GLN A 109 3.62 -21.56 1.46
N SER A 110 3.27 -21.93 0.22
CA SER A 110 3.60 -21.15 -0.98
C SER A 110 2.68 -19.95 -1.08
N GLU A 111 3.23 -18.78 -1.39
CA GLU A 111 2.47 -17.55 -1.63
C GLU A 111 2.85 -16.99 -3.01
N ILE A 112 1.86 -16.85 -3.89
CA ILE A 112 2.00 -16.11 -5.15
C ILE A 112 1.25 -14.80 -5.02
N ARG A 113 1.88 -13.72 -5.47
CA ARG A 113 1.21 -12.43 -5.68
C ARG A 113 1.20 -12.07 -7.16
N ALA A 114 0.02 -12.12 -7.77
CA ALA A 114 -0.17 -11.71 -9.16
C ALA A 114 -0.63 -10.24 -9.23
N LEU A 115 -0.13 -9.51 -10.21
CA LEU A 115 -0.54 -8.14 -10.52
C LEU A 115 -1.55 -8.17 -11.66
N ILE A 116 -2.68 -7.50 -11.46
CA ILE A 116 -3.78 -7.43 -12.43
C ILE A 116 -4.25 -6.00 -12.61
N HIS A 117 -4.89 -5.67 -13.72
CA HIS A 117 -5.46 -4.34 -13.88
C HIS A 117 -6.61 -4.10 -12.88
N GLN A 118 -6.69 -2.92 -12.29
CA GLN A 118 -7.70 -2.56 -11.29
C GLN A 118 -9.14 -2.79 -11.74
N SER A 119 -9.43 -2.63 -13.04
CA SER A 119 -10.75 -2.85 -13.61
C SER A 119 -11.18 -4.32 -13.62
N GLN A 120 -10.22 -5.25 -13.57
CA GLN A 120 -10.46 -6.68 -13.61
C GLN A 120 -10.70 -7.28 -12.20
N ALA A 121 -10.27 -6.57 -11.15
CA ALA A 121 -10.41 -7.03 -9.77
C ALA A 121 -11.87 -7.33 -9.40
N GLY A 122 -12.82 -6.54 -9.89
CA GLY A 122 -14.25 -6.76 -9.63
C GLY A 122 -14.77 -8.10 -10.16
N ALA A 123 -14.26 -8.56 -11.31
CA ALA A 123 -14.66 -9.84 -11.90
C ALA A 123 -14.14 -11.04 -11.08
N LEU A 124 -12.93 -10.93 -10.54
CA LEU A 124 -12.35 -11.96 -9.68
C LEU A 124 -12.97 -12.00 -8.28
N ILE A 125 -13.44 -10.86 -7.77
CA ILE A 125 -14.18 -10.82 -6.50
C ILE A 125 -15.59 -11.39 -6.66
N GLY A 126 -16.29 -11.00 -7.73
CA GLY A 126 -17.70 -11.35 -7.97
C GLY A 126 -18.67 -10.53 -7.11
N LYS A 127 -19.95 -10.50 -7.52
CA LYS A 127 -21.02 -9.82 -6.77
C LYS A 127 -21.14 -10.44 -5.37
N GLY A 128 -21.06 -9.62 -4.32
CA GLY A 128 -21.10 -10.13 -2.93
C GLY A 128 -19.90 -11.01 -2.54
N ALA A 129 -18.75 -10.84 -3.23
CA ALA A 129 -17.56 -11.66 -3.04
C ALA A 129 -17.78 -13.16 -3.36
N SER A 130 -18.73 -13.49 -4.23
CA SER A 130 -19.07 -14.88 -4.56
C SER A 130 -17.91 -15.64 -5.21
N LYS A 131 -17.24 -15.03 -6.20
CA LYS A 131 -16.19 -15.69 -6.98
C LYS A 131 -14.92 -15.92 -6.17
N ILE A 132 -14.53 -14.95 -5.34
CA ILE A 132 -13.38 -15.11 -4.45
C ILE A 132 -13.63 -16.14 -3.34
N LYS A 133 -14.88 -16.26 -2.85
CA LYS A 133 -15.26 -17.33 -1.91
C LYS A 133 -15.19 -18.69 -2.58
N GLU A 134 -15.70 -18.81 -3.80
CA GLU A 134 -15.60 -20.02 -4.61
C GLU A 134 -14.12 -20.45 -4.80
N PHE A 135 -13.21 -19.53 -5.12
CA PHE A 135 -11.78 -19.86 -5.25
C PHE A 135 -11.17 -20.39 -3.93
N ARG A 136 -11.54 -19.79 -2.80
CA ARG A 136 -11.06 -20.22 -1.48
C ARG A 136 -11.57 -21.62 -1.11
N GLU A 137 -12.86 -21.88 -1.35
CA GLU A 137 -13.50 -23.17 -1.01
C GLU A 137 -13.04 -24.29 -1.95
N LYS A 138 -12.98 -24.02 -3.26
CA LYS A 138 -12.66 -25.01 -4.29
C LYS A 138 -11.22 -25.49 -4.24
N HIS A 139 -10.27 -24.57 -4.02
CA HIS A 139 -8.84 -24.87 -4.03
C HIS A 139 -8.27 -25.01 -2.62
N ASN A 140 -9.06 -24.75 -1.56
CA ASN A 140 -8.62 -24.78 -0.16
C ASN A 140 -7.37 -23.90 0.10
N ILE A 141 -7.38 -22.69 -0.45
CA ILE A 141 -6.29 -21.72 -0.31
C ILE A 141 -6.80 -20.38 0.22
N ASP A 142 -5.90 -19.60 0.83
CA ASP A 142 -6.19 -18.22 1.19
C ASP A 142 -5.94 -17.30 -0.01
N VAL A 143 -7.02 -16.84 -0.65
CA VAL A 143 -6.97 -15.85 -1.74
C VAL A 143 -7.39 -14.48 -1.24
N LYS A 144 -6.59 -13.45 -1.46
CA LYS A 144 -6.89 -12.07 -1.09
C LYS A 144 -6.64 -11.12 -2.25
N VAL A 145 -7.64 -10.34 -2.61
CA VAL A 145 -7.51 -9.22 -3.55
C VAL A 145 -7.34 -7.93 -2.73
N TYR A 146 -6.25 -7.21 -2.95
CA TYR A 146 -5.93 -6.01 -2.18
C TYR A 146 -6.75 -4.81 -2.67
N PRO A 147 -7.32 -3.99 -1.77
CA PRO A 147 -8.24 -2.91 -2.13
C PRO A 147 -7.60 -1.81 -2.97
N GLN A 148 -6.34 -1.45 -2.68
CA GLN A 148 -5.65 -0.34 -3.34
C GLN A 148 -4.82 -0.82 -4.53
N CYS A 149 -4.65 0.08 -5.49
CA CYS A 149 -3.65 -0.10 -6.54
C CYS A 149 -2.24 0.00 -5.96
N CYS A 150 -1.28 -0.61 -6.63
CA CYS A 150 0.13 -0.45 -6.31
C CYS A 150 0.55 1.03 -6.38
N PRO A 151 1.59 1.44 -5.65
CA PRO A 151 2.02 2.83 -5.59
C PRO A 151 2.64 3.32 -6.93
N GLY A 152 3.08 4.58 -6.96
CA GLY A 152 3.65 5.18 -8.18
C GLY A 152 2.61 5.54 -9.25
N GLY A 153 1.33 5.60 -8.86
CA GLY A 153 0.22 5.81 -9.80
C GLY A 153 -0.09 4.59 -10.66
N SER A 154 0.39 3.40 -10.30
CA SER A 154 0.09 2.16 -11.00
C SER A 154 -1.43 1.92 -11.07
N THR A 155 -1.87 1.29 -12.16
CA THR A 155 -3.26 0.81 -12.28
C THR A 155 -3.36 -0.68 -11.98
N GLU A 156 -2.29 -1.29 -11.47
CA GLU A 156 -2.28 -2.70 -11.06
C GLU A 156 -2.74 -2.86 -9.61
N ARG A 157 -3.50 -3.92 -9.33
CA ARG A 157 -3.86 -4.39 -7.99
C ARG A 157 -3.25 -5.76 -7.76
N CYS A 158 -2.86 -6.01 -6.51
CA CYS A 158 -2.29 -7.28 -6.11
C CYS A 158 -3.37 -8.30 -5.74
N ILE A 159 -3.16 -9.55 -6.16
CA ILE A 159 -3.90 -10.73 -5.71
C ILE A 159 -2.91 -11.69 -5.07
N SER A 160 -3.08 -11.96 -3.78
CA SER A 160 -2.33 -12.98 -3.07
C SER A 160 -3.08 -14.30 -3.09
N MET A 161 -2.38 -15.39 -3.35
CA MET A 161 -2.84 -16.78 -3.26
C MET A 161 -1.84 -17.54 -2.40
N ARG A 162 -2.27 -17.99 -1.22
CA ARG A 162 -1.42 -18.68 -0.25
C ARG A 162 -1.97 -20.07 0.08
N GLY A 163 -1.14 -21.09 -0.06
CA GLY A 163 -1.54 -22.48 0.17
C GLY A 163 -0.47 -23.47 -0.28
N ASN A 164 -0.90 -24.69 -0.62
CA ASN A 164 -0.01 -25.68 -1.23
C ASN A 164 0.34 -25.28 -2.66
N LYS A 165 1.53 -25.67 -3.13
CA LYS A 165 2.02 -25.35 -4.48
C LYS A 165 1.00 -25.69 -5.57
N ASP A 166 0.50 -26.92 -5.57
CA ASP A 166 -0.40 -27.41 -6.62
C ASP A 166 -1.78 -26.73 -6.57
N ASP A 167 -2.30 -26.47 -5.37
CA ASP A 167 -3.57 -25.77 -5.17
C ASP A 167 -3.49 -24.30 -5.63
N VAL A 168 -2.38 -23.63 -5.31
CA VAL A 168 -2.12 -22.26 -5.76
C VAL A 168 -2.01 -22.18 -7.27
N LEU A 169 -1.31 -23.12 -7.93
CA LEU A 169 -1.21 -23.15 -9.40
C LEU A 169 -2.56 -23.43 -10.08
N ARG A 170 -3.37 -24.32 -9.52
CA ARG A 170 -4.74 -24.58 -10.01
C ARG A 170 -5.63 -23.35 -9.88
N CYS A 171 -5.57 -22.63 -8.76
CA CYS A 171 -6.28 -21.37 -8.60
C CYS A 171 -5.77 -20.30 -9.57
N LEU A 172 -4.46 -20.18 -9.75
CA LEU A 172 -3.85 -19.21 -10.67
C LEU A 172 -4.32 -19.42 -12.12
N THR A 173 -4.42 -20.69 -12.54
CA THR A 173 -4.96 -21.08 -13.85
C THR A 173 -6.39 -20.58 -14.03
N GLU A 174 -7.24 -20.74 -13.01
CA GLU A 174 -8.64 -20.31 -13.05
C GLU A 174 -8.77 -18.77 -13.02
N VAL A 175 -7.91 -18.10 -12.23
CA VAL A 175 -7.84 -16.63 -12.18
C VAL A 175 -7.53 -16.07 -13.58
N TYR A 176 -6.51 -16.60 -14.26
CA TYR A 176 -6.18 -16.15 -15.61
C TYR A 176 -7.27 -16.50 -16.65
N GLY A 177 -7.95 -17.64 -16.48
CA GLY A 177 -9.14 -17.96 -17.29
C GLY A 177 -10.26 -16.93 -17.15
N VAL A 178 -10.50 -16.39 -15.95
CA VAL A 178 -11.46 -15.29 -15.75
C VAL A 178 -10.95 -13.97 -16.33
N LEU A 179 -9.65 -13.68 -16.20
CA LEU A 179 -9.03 -12.46 -16.72
C LEU A 179 -9.06 -12.40 -18.25
N ASP A 180 -8.90 -13.53 -18.93
CA ASP A 180 -8.99 -13.63 -20.39
C ASP A 180 -10.39 -13.24 -20.90
N GLY A 181 -11.44 -13.64 -20.17
CA GLY A 181 -12.82 -13.25 -20.46
C GLY A 181 -13.16 -11.78 -20.14
N VAL A 182 -12.29 -11.05 -19.44
CA VAL A 182 -12.55 -9.68 -18.98
C VAL A 182 -11.37 -8.77 -19.37
N PRO A 183 -11.40 -8.12 -20.55
CA PRO A 183 -10.31 -7.26 -20.98
C PRO A 183 -10.13 -6.06 -20.03
N ALA A 184 -8.88 -5.68 -19.79
CA ALA A 184 -8.55 -4.50 -19.01
C ALA A 184 -9.17 -3.23 -19.64
N ARG A 185 -9.76 -2.37 -18.79
CA ARG A 185 -10.43 -1.13 -19.21
C ARG A 185 -9.68 0.08 -18.68
N GLY A 186 -9.38 1.04 -19.56
CA GLY A 186 -8.67 2.27 -19.20
C GLY A 186 -7.18 2.20 -19.52
N SER A 187 -6.43 3.17 -19.00
CA SER A 187 -4.97 3.24 -19.16
C SER A 187 -4.30 2.14 -18.33
N TYR A 188 -3.40 1.40 -18.95
CA TYR A 188 -2.56 0.44 -18.24
C TYR A 188 -1.26 1.12 -17.82
N ARG A 189 -1.03 1.29 -16.50
CA ARG A 189 0.24 1.72 -15.95
C ARG A 189 0.77 0.62 -15.04
N TYR A 190 1.85 -0.01 -15.48
CA TYR A 190 2.50 -1.05 -14.72
C TYR A 190 3.08 -0.52 -13.41
N TYR A 191 3.07 -1.35 -12.38
CA TYR A 191 3.77 -1.09 -11.14
C TYR A 191 5.28 -1.17 -11.35
N ASP A 192 5.97 -0.13 -10.91
CA ASP A 192 7.42 -0.09 -10.79
C ASP A 192 7.81 -0.21 -9.30
N PRO A 193 8.51 -1.29 -8.89
CA PRO A 193 9.01 -1.45 -7.53
C PRO A 193 9.86 -0.27 -7.00
N SER A 194 10.43 0.56 -7.87
CA SER A 194 11.13 1.80 -7.45
C SER A 194 10.21 2.77 -6.68
N THR A 195 8.90 2.63 -6.86
CA THR A 195 7.86 3.43 -6.22
C THR A 195 7.29 2.80 -4.95
N TYR A 196 7.97 1.79 -4.41
CA TYR A 196 7.59 1.06 -3.19
C TYR A 196 7.17 1.98 -2.05
N ASP A 197 6.02 1.68 -1.46
CA ASP A 197 5.47 2.39 -0.30
C ASP A 197 5.44 1.45 0.91
N GLY A 198 6.37 1.64 1.84
CA GLY A 198 6.49 0.87 3.09
C GLY A 198 5.33 1.08 4.09
N TYR A 199 4.55 2.15 3.96
CA TYR A 199 3.44 2.45 4.88
C TYR A 199 2.14 1.79 4.43
N ASN A 200 1.86 1.83 3.12
CA ASN A 200 0.62 1.29 2.55
C ASN A 200 0.73 -0.16 2.07
N VAL A 201 1.83 -0.84 2.40
CA VAL A 201 2.09 -2.26 2.06
C VAL A 201 0.89 -3.17 2.31
N ALA A 202 0.22 -2.97 3.45
CA ALA A 202 -0.93 -3.79 3.86
C ALA A 202 -2.16 -3.60 2.95
N ASP A 203 -2.28 -2.44 2.31
CA ASP A 203 -3.46 -2.03 1.54
C ASP A 203 -3.33 -2.31 0.04
N TYR A 204 -2.12 -2.19 -0.54
CA TYR A 204 -1.88 -2.56 -1.94
C TYR A 204 -1.35 -3.98 -2.12
N GLY A 205 -0.86 -4.63 -1.05
CA GLY A 205 -0.39 -6.01 -1.09
C GLY A 205 1.09 -6.18 -1.41
N GLY A 206 1.92 -5.23 -0.97
CA GLY A 206 3.37 -5.34 -1.07
C GLY A 206 4.00 -6.29 -0.05
N TYR A 207 5.24 -6.69 -0.27
CA TYR A 207 6.06 -7.35 0.74
C TYR A 207 6.73 -6.30 1.62
N SER A 208 6.64 -6.50 2.93
CA SER A 208 7.39 -5.74 3.92
C SER A 208 8.48 -6.61 4.52
N ASP A 209 9.60 -6.00 4.86
CA ASP A 209 10.55 -6.63 5.76
C ASP A 209 9.91 -6.82 7.15
N ASN A 210 10.32 -7.89 7.84
CA ASN A 210 9.79 -8.26 9.15
C ASN A 210 9.86 -7.12 10.19
N PHE A 211 10.76 -6.13 10.00
CA PHE A 211 10.86 -4.94 10.83
C PHE A 211 9.59 -4.08 10.85
N VAL A 212 8.88 -3.94 9.73
CA VAL A 212 7.64 -3.13 9.65
C VAL A 212 6.45 -3.88 10.28
N ARG A 213 6.40 -5.21 10.16
CA ARG A 213 5.32 -6.03 10.74
C ARG A 213 5.28 -5.98 12.27
N ASN A 214 6.43 -5.99 12.93
CA ASN A 214 6.49 -5.92 14.39
C ASN A 214 6.07 -4.55 14.93
N ASN A 215 6.30 -3.47 14.17
CA ASN A 215 5.87 -2.14 14.60
C ASN A 215 4.36 -1.93 14.37
N GLN A 216 3.78 -2.46 13.27
CA GLN A 216 2.33 -2.39 13.04
C GLN A 216 1.48 -3.27 13.98
N GLN A 217 1.99 -4.42 14.46
CA GLN A 217 1.29 -5.22 15.47
C GLN A 217 1.23 -4.51 16.84
N ASN A 218 2.25 -3.71 17.17
CA ASN A 218 2.24 -2.89 18.38
C ASN A 218 1.23 -1.73 18.30
N PHE A 219 0.93 -1.20 17.12
CA PHE A 219 -0.12 -0.17 16.95
C PHE A 219 -1.55 -0.71 16.84
N ARG A 220 -1.75 -1.98 16.46
CA ARG A 220 -3.09 -2.60 16.49
C ARG A 220 -3.52 -3.06 17.88
N THR A 221 -2.58 -3.27 18.79
CA THR A 221 -2.88 -3.69 20.17
C THR A 221 -3.01 -2.50 21.14
N GLN A 222 -2.70 -1.27 20.68
CA GLN A 222 -2.74 -0.07 21.52
C GLN A 222 -3.95 0.84 21.24
N ASN A 223 -4.97 0.36 20.53
CA ASN A 223 -6.23 1.10 20.34
C ASN A 223 -7.45 0.44 21.01
N ASN A 224 -7.24 -0.48 21.95
CA ASN A 224 -8.29 -1.05 22.79
C ASN A 224 -8.24 -0.62 24.27
N ASN A 225 -7.34 0.31 24.64
CA ASN A 225 -7.42 0.96 25.96
C ASN A 225 -8.27 2.23 25.89
N ALA A 226 -9.55 2.04 25.59
CA ALA A 226 -10.57 2.84 26.23
C ALA A 226 -10.72 2.29 27.67
N PRO A 227 -10.82 3.13 28.72
CA PRO A 227 -11.07 2.65 30.08
C PRO A 227 -12.52 2.18 30.18
N GLY A 228 -12.76 0.95 29.73
CA GLY A 228 -14.01 0.22 29.86
C GLY A 228 -13.87 -0.80 30.98
N TYR A 229 -14.68 -0.61 32.03
CA TYR A 229 -14.88 -1.53 33.15
C TYR A 229 -14.90 -3.00 32.71
N ALA A 230 -13.86 -3.75 33.10
CA ALA A 230 -13.80 -5.19 32.94
C ALA A 230 -14.69 -5.87 33.99
N HIS A 231 -15.79 -6.46 33.53
CA HIS A 231 -16.60 -7.39 34.30
C HIS A 231 -15.97 -8.79 34.15
N ASN A 232 -15.49 -9.38 35.24
CA ASN A 232 -15.39 -10.83 35.33
C ASN A 232 -15.92 -11.29 36.69
N SER A 233 -16.95 -12.13 36.58
CA SER A 233 -17.73 -12.77 37.62
C SER A 233 -16.88 -13.60 38.59
N TYR A 234 -17.12 -13.47 39.90
CA TYR A 234 -17.24 -14.57 40.88
C TYR A 234 -17.73 -14.02 42.24
N GLY A 235 -18.87 -14.54 42.72
CA GLY A 235 -19.17 -14.71 44.16
C GLY A 235 -19.62 -13.48 44.97
N SER A 236 -20.90 -13.42 45.29
CA SER A 236 -21.50 -12.51 46.28
C SER A 236 -20.95 -12.69 47.70
N PRO A 237 -20.86 -11.60 48.49
CA PRO A 237 -21.28 -11.61 49.89
C PRO A 237 -22.19 -10.41 50.26
N PRO A 238 -22.80 -10.39 51.46
CA PRO A 238 -24.18 -9.95 51.66
C PRO A 238 -24.36 -8.51 52.13
N VAL A 239 -25.56 -8.00 51.86
CA VAL A 239 -26.17 -6.79 52.42
C VAL A 239 -26.36 -6.87 53.94
N PRO A 240 -26.20 -5.76 54.68
CA PRO A 240 -26.91 -5.51 55.93
C PRO A 240 -28.04 -4.49 55.75
N PRO A 241 -29.02 -4.47 56.68
CA PRO A 241 -30.34 -3.90 56.44
C PRO A 241 -30.44 -2.43 56.82
N ALA A 242 -31.31 -1.71 56.11
CA ALA A 242 -31.86 -0.42 56.53
C ALA A 242 -32.68 -0.55 57.83
N HIS A 243 -32.88 0.58 58.53
CA HIS A 243 -33.94 1.03 59.47
C HIS A 243 -33.26 2.04 60.42
N GLY A 244 -33.68 3.28 60.68
CA GLY A 244 -34.83 4.09 60.30
C GLY A 244 -34.74 5.48 60.98
N TYR A 245 -35.86 6.22 60.92
CA TYR A 245 -36.25 7.46 61.63
C TYR A 245 -36.11 8.82 60.93
N SER A 246 -37.29 9.44 60.83
CA SER A 246 -37.69 10.79 60.42
C SER A 246 -37.10 11.91 61.30
N GLN A 247 -37.07 13.16 60.82
CA GLN A 247 -38.07 14.22 61.09
C GLN A 247 -37.53 15.68 60.93
N TYR A 248 -38.41 16.55 60.41
CA TYR A 248 -38.52 18.03 60.55
C TYR A 248 -37.74 19.03 59.66
N GLY A 249 -38.51 19.85 58.90
CA GLY A 249 -38.36 21.32 58.85
C GLY A 249 -38.23 21.98 57.46
N GLY A 250 -39.31 22.59 56.91
CA GLY A 250 -39.29 23.52 55.74
C GLY A 250 -38.96 24.98 56.14
N PRO A 251 -39.43 26.06 55.45
CA PRO A 251 -39.85 26.23 54.04
C PRO A 251 -39.49 27.63 53.35
N TYR A 252 -39.46 27.69 51.99
CA TYR A 252 -39.64 28.85 51.03
C TYR A 252 -38.69 30.10 51.02
N PRO A 253 -38.72 31.03 50.00
CA PRO A 253 -38.83 30.89 48.51
C PRO A 253 -38.00 31.91 47.65
N ASP A 254 -38.09 31.74 46.30
CA ASP A 254 -38.29 32.75 45.23
C ASP A 254 -37.17 33.26 44.28
N ASN A 255 -37.42 32.99 42.98
CA ASN A 255 -37.18 33.68 41.70
C ASN A 255 -35.94 34.54 41.40
N ASN A 256 -35.31 34.25 40.25
CA ASN A 256 -35.15 35.28 39.21
C ASN A 256 -35.18 34.71 37.77
N TYR A 257 -35.93 35.42 36.94
CA TYR A 257 -36.15 35.39 35.48
C TYR A 257 -34.89 35.08 34.63
N GLY A 258 -34.91 34.52 33.42
CA GLY A 258 -35.93 34.38 32.38
C GLY A 258 -35.28 34.62 31.00
N GLY A 259 -35.71 33.91 29.95
CA GLY A 259 -35.64 34.42 28.57
C GLY A 259 -34.72 33.73 27.55
N HIS A 260 -35.32 32.90 26.70
CA HIS A 260 -34.81 32.44 25.40
C HIS A 260 -34.60 33.60 24.40
N ARG A 261 -33.56 33.55 23.54
CA ARG A 261 -33.69 33.74 22.07
C ARG A 261 -32.39 33.47 21.28
N ASN A 262 -32.55 32.68 20.22
CA ASN A 262 -31.65 32.51 19.08
C ASN A 262 -31.39 33.83 18.32
N ARG A 263 -30.13 34.05 17.87
CA ARG A 263 -29.74 34.71 16.59
C ARG A 263 -28.22 34.53 16.39
N SER A 264 -27.77 33.54 15.60
CA SER A 264 -27.43 33.65 14.17
C SER A 264 -26.37 34.71 13.82
N GLY A 265 -25.25 34.25 13.23
CA GLY A 265 -24.57 34.97 12.14
C GLY A 265 -23.09 35.27 12.35
N GLY A 266 -22.22 34.36 11.93
CA GLY A 266 -20.76 34.59 11.85
C GLY A 266 -20.04 33.45 11.11
N TYR A 267 -20.35 33.28 9.83
CA TYR A 267 -19.67 32.34 8.92
C TYR A 267 -18.24 32.86 8.65
N ASN A 268 -17.23 32.15 9.15
CA ASN A 268 -15.86 32.21 8.63
C ASN A 268 -15.65 31.01 7.69
N PRO A 269 -15.44 31.21 6.38
CA PRO A 269 -15.15 30.12 5.45
C PRO A 269 -13.63 29.94 5.29
N ALA A 270 -13.02 29.12 6.15
CA ALA A 270 -11.63 28.66 5.94
C ALA A 270 -11.34 27.34 6.70
N HIS A 271 -12.18 26.33 6.53
CA HIS A 271 -11.83 24.96 6.92
C HIS A 271 -11.85 24.07 5.68
N GLN A 272 -10.72 24.10 4.97
CA GLN A 272 -10.33 23.03 4.06
C GLN A 272 -10.25 21.72 4.86
N GLN A 273 -11.01 20.76 4.36
CA GLN A 273 -11.08 19.34 4.70
C GLN A 273 -9.87 18.81 5.51
N ALA A 274 -9.95 18.88 6.84
CA ALA A 274 -9.01 18.18 7.71
C ALA A 274 -9.49 16.73 7.89
N GLY A 275 -8.90 15.82 7.13
CA GLY A 275 -8.93 14.40 7.47
C GLY A 275 -8.26 14.15 8.83
N PRO A 276 -8.38 12.94 9.41
CA PRO A 276 -7.77 12.61 10.69
C PRO A 276 -6.26 12.94 10.69
N VAL A 277 -5.81 13.64 11.74
CA VAL A 277 -4.39 13.96 11.94
C VAL A 277 -3.66 12.71 12.41
N THR A 278 -2.64 12.29 11.68
CA THR A 278 -1.80 11.14 11.98
C THR A 278 -0.35 11.58 12.12
N THR A 279 0.51 10.68 12.63
CA THR A 279 1.96 10.91 12.75
C THR A 279 2.71 9.79 12.05
N THR A 280 3.74 10.13 11.29
CA THR A 280 4.59 9.22 10.52
C THR A 280 6.05 9.52 10.82
N GLN A 281 6.87 8.49 10.92
CA GLN A 281 8.31 8.63 11.14
C GLN A 281 9.08 8.04 9.94
N VAL A 282 10.04 8.79 9.41
CA VAL A 282 10.98 8.37 8.36
C VAL A 282 12.41 8.53 8.85
N THR A 283 13.34 7.70 8.36
CA THR A 283 14.78 7.85 8.64
C THR A 283 15.51 8.41 7.44
N ILE A 284 16.55 9.21 7.69
CA ILE A 284 17.46 9.73 6.68
C ILE A 284 18.92 9.60 7.17
N PRO A 285 19.89 9.35 6.30
CA PRO A 285 21.29 9.42 6.68
C PRO A 285 21.64 10.81 7.26
N THR A 286 22.49 10.86 8.27
CA THR A 286 22.89 12.12 8.94
C THR A 286 23.48 13.14 7.96
N GLU A 287 24.21 12.66 6.94
CA GLU A 287 24.75 13.49 5.85
C GLU A 287 23.66 14.18 5.00
N MET A 288 22.48 13.56 4.86
CA MET A 288 21.35 14.10 4.10
C MET A 288 20.50 15.07 4.92
N ALA A 289 20.60 15.03 6.26
CA ALA A 289 19.83 15.89 7.13
C ALA A 289 20.18 17.37 6.94
N GLY A 290 21.45 17.69 6.70
CA GLY A 290 21.89 19.06 6.42
C GLY A 290 21.24 19.64 5.17
N VAL A 291 21.06 18.82 4.12
CA VAL A 291 20.40 19.21 2.87
C VAL A 291 18.92 19.51 3.09
N ILE A 292 18.23 18.62 3.82
CA ILE A 292 16.80 18.77 4.12
C ILE A 292 16.53 20.00 4.99
N ILE A 293 17.40 20.25 5.98
CA ILE A 293 17.28 21.42 6.86
C ILE A 293 17.56 22.71 6.06
N GLY A 294 18.60 22.71 5.23
CA GLY A 294 19.06 23.86 4.47
C GLY A 294 19.72 24.95 5.33
N THR A 295 20.34 25.95 4.69
CA THR A 295 20.99 27.06 5.39
C THR A 295 20.01 27.77 6.32
N LYS A 296 20.34 27.83 7.61
CA LYS A 296 19.50 28.40 8.69
C LYS A 296 18.10 27.75 8.81
N GLY A 297 17.90 26.53 8.35
CA GLY A 297 16.59 25.86 8.41
C GLY A 297 15.58 26.35 7.37
N SER A 298 16.02 27.08 6.35
CA SER A 298 15.14 27.65 5.32
C SER A 298 14.36 26.60 4.53
N LYS A 299 15.03 25.53 4.09
CA LYS A 299 14.42 24.48 3.26
C LYS A 299 13.38 23.67 4.05
N ILE A 300 13.70 23.25 5.27
CA ILE A 300 12.70 22.54 6.12
C ILE A 300 11.53 23.44 6.51
N SER A 301 11.76 24.75 6.68
CA SER A 301 10.68 25.70 6.97
C SER A 301 9.74 25.86 5.78
N GLN A 302 10.27 25.92 4.56
CA GLN A 302 9.49 25.92 3.33
C GLN A 302 8.68 24.62 3.18
N ILE A 303 9.30 23.46 3.42
CA ILE A 303 8.60 22.16 3.34
C ILE A 303 7.44 22.10 4.35
N ARG A 304 7.62 22.59 5.57
CA ARG A 304 6.54 22.67 6.57
C ARG A 304 5.40 23.58 6.11
N GLN A 305 5.72 24.72 5.50
CA GLN A 305 4.74 25.68 5.01
C GLN A 305 3.94 25.13 3.82
N GLU A 306 4.61 24.52 2.84
CA GLU A 306 3.98 23.98 1.63
C GLU A 306 3.17 22.72 1.90
N SER A 307 3.65 21.85 2.80
CA SER A 307 2.94 20.64 3.18
C SER A 307 1.82 20.88 4.20
N GLY A 308 1.90 21.97 4.98
CA GLY A 308 1.02 22.18 6.12
C GLY A 308 1.19 21.16 7.25
N ALA A 309 2.24 20.33 7.20
CA ALA A 309 2.55 19.32 8.21
C ALA A 309 3.54 19.86 9.25
N SER A 310 3.40 19.38 10.48
CA SER A 310 4.40 19.57 11.53
C SER A 310 5.53 18.55 11.32
N ILE A 311 6.75 19.02 11.08
CA ILE A 311 7.90 18.15 10.81
C ILE A 311 8.98 18.39 11.87
N LYS A 312 9.37 17.38 12.63
CA LYS A 312 10.50 17.40 13.58
C LYS A 312 11.62 16.51 13.06
N ILE A 313 12.86 16.98 13.14
CA ILE A 313 14.04 16.20 12.77
C ILE A 313 14.87 16.09 14.05
N ASP A 314 15.20 14.88 14.46
CA ASP A 314 15.98 14.66 15.67
C ASP A 314 17.42 15.18 15.49
N SER A 315 17.92 15.80 16.55
CA SER A 315 19.25 16.41 16.60
C SER A 315 20.35 15.37 16.51
N ASP A 316 20.11 14.20 17.11
CA ASP A 316 21.04 13.10 17.23
C ASP A 316 20.64 11.94 16.29
N PRO A 317 21.62 11.19 15.75
CA PRO A 317 21.34 9.93 15.08
C PRO A 317 20.71 8.92 16.04
N MET A 318 19.92 8.00 15.49
CA MET A 318 19.31 6.92 16.24
C MET A 318 20.39 5.93 16.75
N PRO A 319 20.28 5.39 17.98
CA PRO A 319 21.32 4.57 18.59
C PRO A 319 21.72 3.38 17.71
N GLY A 320 23.03 3.25 17.43
CA GLY A 320 23.57 2.16 16.62
C GLY A 320 23.42 2.35 15.10
N THR A 321 22.95 3.52 14.65
CA THR A 321 22.83 3.87 13.22
C THR A 321 23.45 5.23 12.93
N ASN A 322 23.73 5.51 11.66
CA ASN A 322 24.11 6.86 11.19
C ASN A 322 22.88 7.65 10.69
N ASP A 323 21.67 7.21 11.04
CA ASP A 323 20.42 7.78 10.52
C ASP A 323 19.75 8.68 11.56
N ARG A 324 19.13 9.77 11.10
CA ARG A 324 18.29 10.64 11.92
C ARG A 324 16.83 10.35 11.68
N LEU A 325 16.04 10.47 12.74
CA LEU A 325 14.61 10.31 12.70
C LEU A 325 13.92 11.63 12.33
N ILE A 326 13.02 11.58 11.36
CA ILE A 326 12.10 12.67 11.05
C ILE A 326 10.69 12.23 11.44
N THR A 327 10.03 13.01 12.29
CA THR A 327 8.63 12.84 12.68
C THR A 327 7.77 13.86 11.95
N ILE A 328 6.77 13.41 11.19
CA ILE A 328 5.83 14.22 10.40
C ILE A 328 4.43 14.01 10.98
N THR A 329 3.74 15.09 11.34
CA THR A 329 2.38 15.07 11.90
C THR A 329 1.46 15.99 11.10
N GLY A 330 0.33 15.48 10.64
CA GLY A 330 -0.65 16.22 9.83
C GLY A 330 -1.78 15.32 9.34
N SER A 331 -2.68 15.85 8.52
CA SER A 331 -3.64 15.02 7.77
C SER A 331 -2.93 14.16 6.72
N GLN A 332 -3.59 13.12 6.21
CA GLN A 332 -2.99 12.21 5.22
C GLN A 332 -2.41 12.95 4.00
N ASN A 333 -3.11 13.95 3.46
CA ASN A 333 -2.61 14.77 2.34
C ASN A 333 -1.39 15.61 2.74
N GLN A 334 -1.39 16.20 3.95
CA GLN A 334 -0.27 17.00 4.45
C GLN A 334 0.99 16.14 4.65
N ILE A 335 0.83 14.92 5.17
CA ILE A 335 1.94 13.98 5.36
C ILE A 335 2.49 13.52 4.00
N GLN A 336 1.62 13.16 3.04
CA GLN A 336 2.05 12.78 1.70
C GLN A 336 2.80 13.91 1.00
N GLN A 337 2.29 15.15 1.10
CA GLN A 337 2.95 16.32 0.54
C GLN A 337 4.31 16.58 1.21
N ALA A 338 4.40 16.46 2.53
CA ALA A 338 5.65 16.57 3.28
C ALA A 338 6.68 15.52 2.84
N GLN A 339 6.26 14.26 2.69
CA GLN A 339 7.13 13.17 2.25
C GLN A 339 7.65 13.40 0.83
N TYR A 340 6.79 13.82 -0.10
CA TYR A 340 7.18 14.14 -1.46
C TYR A 340 8.24 15.26 -1.51
N LEU A 341 7.99 16.35 -0.78
CA LEU A 341 8.92 17.49 -0.74
C LEU A 341 10.25 17.14 -0.07
N LEU A 342 10.24 16.30 0.97
CA LEU A 342 11.46 15.78 1.59
C LEU A 342 12.28 14.92 0.59
N GLN A 343 11.62 14.04 -0.15
CA GLN A 343 12.29 13.21 -1.18
C GLN A 343 12.85 14.05 -2.32
N GLN A 344 12.12 15.07 -2.78
CA GLN A 344 12.62 16.02 -3.78
C GLN A 344 13.85 16.77 -3.26
N ALA A 345 13.82 17.25 -2.02
CA ALA A 345 14.95 17.97 -1.43
C ALA A 345 16.23 17.13 -1.40
N VAL A 346 16.10 15.82 -1.19
CA VAL A 346 17.21 14.86 -1.21
C VAL A 346 17.68 14.52 -2.64
N ARG A 347 16.76 14.45 -3.62
CA ARG A 347 17.11 14.19 -5.02
C ARG A 347 17.85 15.37 -5.66
N GLU A 348 17.45 16.59 -5.34
CA GLU A 348 18.04 17.82 -5.87
C GLU A 348 19.48 18.07 -5.41
N SER A 349 19.92 17.51 -4.28
CA SER A 349 21.27 17.73 -3.78
C SER A 349 22.35 16.94 -4.50
N GLY A 350 21.99 16.07 -5.45
CA GLY A 350 22.95 15.32 -6.27
C GLY A 350 23.79 14.28 -5.52
N LEU A 351 23.62 14.15 -4.20
CA LEU A 351 24.39 13.23 -3.33
C LEU A 351 23.93 11.76 -3.44
N TRP A 352 22.98 11.44 -4.32
CA TRP A 352 22.57 10.07 -4.64
C TRP A 352 23.35 9.44 -5.81
N ASN A 353 24.30 10.18 -6.42
CA ASN A 353 25.10 9.72 -7.57
C ASN A 353 26.62 9.73 -7.27
N GLN A 354 27.06 9.25 -6.11
CA GLN A 354 28.47 8.88 -5.89
C GLN A 354 28.60 7.56 -5.15
#